data_AF-A0A2P8EWN0-F1
#
_entry.id   AF-A0A2P8EWN0-F1
#
_cell.length_a   1.000
_cell.length_b   1.000
_cell.length_c   1.000
_cell.angle_alpha   90.00
_cell.angle_beta   90.00
_cell.angle_gamma   90.00
#
_symmetry.space_group_name_H-M   'P 1'
#
loop_
_entity.id
_entity.type
_entity.pdbx_description
1 polymer ?
#
loop_
_entity_poly.entity_id
_entity_poly.type
_entity_poly.pdbx_seq_one_letter_code
_entity_poly.pdbx_strand_id
1 'polypeptide(L)'
;MIHQKLIDTLSGQFSQLLSNRPEMPGQHELQAQIRAMLQSSFARLDLVTRDEFDAQQAVLMRTRETLEQLEARLAALESEGMAAAETPAADDAEEAPRNS
;
A
#
# COMPACT_ATOMS: atom_id res chain seq x y z
N MET A 1 -8.41 0.24 17.13
CA MET A 1 -9.76 0.69 17.58
C MET A 1 -10.84 0.78 16.47
N ILE A 2 -10.49 0.73 15.17
CA ILE A 2 -11.48 0.82 14.08
C ILE A 2 -12.40 -0.42 14.04
N HIS A 3 -11.86 -1.63 14.24
CA HIS A 3 -12.63 -2.87 14.22
C HIS A 3 -13.69 -2.98 15.35
N GLN A 4 -13.35 -2.57 16.58
CA GLN A 4 -14.30 -2.59 17.70
C GLN A 4 -15.47 -1.62 17.48
N LYS A 5 -15.17 -0.38 17.07
CA LYS A 5 -16.19 0.64 16.77
C LYS A 5 -17.07 0.25 15.57
N LEU A 6 -16.50 -0.39 14.55
CA LEU A 6 -17.27 -0.90 13.40
C LEU A 6 -18.23 -2.02 13.82
N ILE A 7 -17.78 -2.96 14.66
CA ILE A 7 -18.62 -4.05 15.17
C ILE A 7 -19.75 -3.49 16.02
N ASP A 8 -19.46 -2.55 16.92
CA ASP A 8 -20.49 -1.96 17.77
C ASP A 8 -21.48 -1.10 16.97
N THR A 9 -21.03 -0.43 15.89
CA THR A 9 -21.90 0.33 14.98
C THR A 9 -22.79 -0.60 14.13
N LEU A 10 -22.21 -1.67 13.57
CA LEU A 10 -22.96 -2.69 12.83
C LEU A 10 -23.99 -3.40 13.71
N SER A 11 -23.59 -3.74 14.95
CA SER A 11 -24.49 -4.34 15.92
C SER A 11 -25.61 -3.37 16.32
N GLY A 12 -25.32 -2.07 16.46
CA GLY A 12 -26.31 -1.03 16.72
C GLY A 12 -27.32 -0.83 15.58
N GLN A 13 -26.84 -0.77 14.33
CA GLN A 13 -27.71 -0.66 13.15
C GLN A 13 -28.58 -1.90 12.94
N PHE A 14 -28.01 -3.08 13.18
CA PHE A 14 -28.75 -4.35 13.12
C PHE A 14 -29.80 -4.43 14.24
N SER A 15 -29.45 -3.97 15.45
CA SER A 15 -30.39 -3.86 16.56
C SER A 15 -31.53 -2.89 16.22
N GLN A 16 -31.25 -1.73 15.61
CA GLN A 16 -32.28 -0.76 15.19
C GLN A 16 -33.21 -1.32 14.11
N LEU A 17 -32.69 -2.10 13.16
CA LEU A 17 -33.50 -2.78 12.13
C LEU A 17 -34.39 -3.87 12.73
N LEU A 18 -33.93 -4.55 13.79
CA LEU A 18 -34.72 -5.54 14.52
C LEU A 18 -35.76 -4.89 15.45
N SER A 19 -35.44 -3.78 16.12
CA SER A 19 -36.36 -3.04 17.00
C SER A 19 -37.52 -2.37 16.26
N ASN A 20 -37.41 -2.18 14.93
CA ASN A 20 -38.53 -1.73 14.09
C ASN A 20 -39.53 -2.85 13.72
N ARG A 21 -39.34 -4.09 14.19
CA ARG A 21 -40.29 -5.21 14.08
C ARG A 21 -40.91 -5.49 15.47
N PRO A 22 -42.21 -5.79 15.58
CA PRO A 22 -42.89 -5.97 16.86
C PRO A 22 -42.22 -7.05 17.73
N GLU A 23 -42.12 -6.72 19.01
CA GLU A 23 -41.40 -7.38 20.08
C GLU A 23 -41.53 -8.92 20.08
N MET A 24 -40.53 -9.63 19.55
CA MET A 24 -40.44 -11.08 19.69
C MET A 24 -39.88 -11.43 21.09
N PRO A 25 -40.47 -12.38 21.83
CA PRO A 25 -39.85 -12.87 23.07
C PRO A 25 -38.47 -13.49 22.77
N GLY A 26 -37.44 -13.13 23.56
CA GLY A 26 -36.07 -13.65 23.40
C GLY A 26 -35.15 -12.84 22.48
N GLN A 27 -35.50 -11.57 22.17
CA GLN A 27 -34.64 -10.66 21.38
C GLN A 27 -33.22 -10.51 21.96
N HIS A 28 -33.08 -10.45 23.29
CA HIS A 28 -31.79 -10.33 23.94
C HIS A 28 -30.93 -11.59 23.77
N GLU A 29 -31.50 -12.79 23.94
CA GLU A 29 -30.80 -14.04 23.64
C GLU A 29 -30.39 -14.13 22.17
N LEU A 30 -31.28 -13.75 21.24
CA LEU A 30 -30.99 -13.74 19.81
C LEU A 30 -29.83 -12.79 19.47
N GLN A 31 -29.85 -11.59 20.04
CA GLN A 31 -28.78 -10.60 19.86
C GLN A 31 -27.44 -11.12 20.40
N ALA A 32 -27.44 -11.77 21.56
CA ALA A 32 -26.24 -12.37 22.15
C ALA A 32 -25.70 -13.51 21.26
N GLN A 33 -26.57 -14.38 20.75
CA GLN A 33 -26.21 -15.47 19.84
C GLN A 33 -25.60 -14.95 18.54
N ILE A 34 -26.19 -13.90 17.95
CA ILE A 34 -25.70 -13.25 16.73
C ILE A 34 -24.34 -12.59 16.99
N ARG A 35 -24.17 -11.91 18.13
CA ARG A 35 -22.89 -11.28 18.50
C ARG A 35 -21.78 -12.33 18.65
N ALA A 36 -22.05 -13.46 19.30
CA ALA A 36 -21.11 -14.56 19.44
C ALA A 36 -20.76 -15.22 18.08
N MET A 37 -21.75 -15.38 17.20
CA MET A 37 -21.53 -15.91 15.85
C MET A 37 -20.70 -14.95 14.99
N LEU A 38 -20.92 -13.63 15.08
CA LEU A 38 -20.11 -12.63 14.40
C LEU A 38 -18.68 -12.61 14.96
N GLN A 39 -18.51 -12.61 16.28
CA GLN A 39 -17.20 -12.66 16.94
C GLN A 39 -16.41 -13.92 16.53
N SER A 40 -17.04 -15.09 16.54
CA SER A 40 -16.38 -16.34 16.09
C SER A 40 -16.10 -16.36 14.58
N SER A 41 -16.90 -15.69 13.77
CA SER A 41 -16.64 -15.56 12.33
C SER A 41 -15.49 -14.62 12.06
N PHE A 42 -15.41 -13.49 12.75
CA PHE A 42 -14.26 -12.57 12.68
C PHE A 42 -12.97 -13.19 13.23
N ALA A 43 -13.04 -13.99 14.30
CA ALA A 43 -11.89 -14.72 14.81
C ALA A 43 -11.37 -15.81 13.84
N ARG A 44 -12.21 -16.26 12.90
CA ARG A 44 -11.85 -17.22 11.84
C ARG A 44 -11.35 -16.55 10.56
N LEU A 45 -11.50 -15.23 10.41
CA LEU A 45 -10.86 -14.48 9.35
C LEU A 45 -9.42 -14.19 9.81
N ASP A 46 -8.44 -14.33 8.91
CA ASP A 46 -7.05 -13.90 9.15
C ASP A 46 -6.98 -12.37 9.21
N LEU A 47 -7.55 -11.81 10.28
CA LEU A 47 -7.62 -10.39 10.52
C LEU A 47 -6.25 -9.89 10.94
N VAL A 48 -5.63 -9.09 10.08
CA VAL A 48 -4.41 -8.37 10.42
C VAL A 48 -4.79 -7.21 11.34
N THR A 49 -4.04 -7.03 12.42
CA THR A 49 -4.26 -5.90 13.32
C THR A 49 -3.98 -4.59 12.60
N ARG A 50 -4.55 -3.49 13.10
CA ARG A 50 -4.32 -2.17 12.50
C ARG A 50 -2.83 -1.79 12.54
N ASP A 51 -2.16 -2.13 13.63
CA ASP A 51 -0.76 -1.79 13.85
C ASP A 51 0.16 -2.56 12.89
N GLU A 52 -0.15 -3.83 12.60
CA GLU A 52 0.55 -4.64 11.59
C GLU A 52 0.32 -4.10 10.17
N PHE A 53 -0.90 -3.67 9.85
CA PHE A 53 -1.19 -3.02 8.57
C PHE A 53 -0.37 -1.73 8.40
N ASP A 54 -0.36 -0.86 9.42
CA ASP A 54 0.38 0.40 9.38
C ASP A 54 1.90 0.13 9.30
N ALA A 55 2.41 -0.92 9.96
CA ALA A 55 3.81 -1.34 9.84
C ALA A 55 4.16 -1.81 8.41
N GLN A 56 3.31 -2.60 7.76
CA GLN A 56 3.51 -3.03 6.38
C GLN A 56 3.47 -1.84 5.41
N GLN A 57 2.55 -0.89 5.64
CA GLN A 57 2.49 0.34 4.85
C GLN A 57 3.78 1.16 4.95
N ALA A 58 4.36 1.27 6.15
CA ALA A 58 5.63 1.97 6.37
C ALA A 58 6.80 1.29 5.62
N VAL A 59 6.85 -0.05 5.63
CA VAL A 59 7.84 -0.80 4.84
C VAL A 59 7.67 -0.51 3.35
N LEU A 60 6.43 -0.54 2.83
CA LEU A 60 6.15 -0.25 1.43
C LEU A 60 6.58 1.18 1.03
N MET A 61 6.32 2.17 1.87
CA MET A 61 6.78 3.55 1.61
C MET A 61 8.30 3.62 1.50
N ARG A 62 9.03 3.02 2.45
CA ARG A 62 10.50 2.97 2.41
C ARG A 62 11.02 2.25 1.16
N THR A 63 10.37 1.17 0.74
CA THR A 63 10.77 0.47 -0.48
C THR A 63 10.57 1.33 -1.72
N ARG A 64 9.50 2.13 -1.81
CA ARG A 64 9.30 3.09 -2.91
C ARG A 64 10.40 4.14 -2.94
N GLU A 65 10.70 4.76 -1.80
CA GLU A 65 11.79 5.75 -1.70
C GLU A 65 13.15 5.15 -2.12
N THR A 66 13.42 3.91 -1.71
CA THR A 66 14.66 3.22 -2.08
C THR A 66 14.69 2.92 -3.58
N LEU A 67 13.54 2.53 -4.16
CA LEU A 67 13.41 2.23 -5.58
C LEU A 67 13.64 3.49 -6.42
N GLU A 68 13.02 4.62 -6.08
CA GLU A 68 13.23 5.91 -6.75
C GLU A 68 14.70 6.34 -6.71
N GLN A 69 15.40 6.14 -5.58
CA GLN A 69 16.83 6.43 -5.48
C GLN A 69 17.68 5.53 -6.38
N LEU A 70 17.33 4.25 -6.49
CA LEU A 70 18.05 3.32 -7.36
C LEU A 70 17.81 3.64 -8.84
N GLU A 71 16.59 3.98 -9.23
CA GLU A 71 16.25 4.44 -10.57
C GLU A 71 17.04 5.71 -10.95
N ALA A 72 17.13 6.68 -10.03
CA ALA A 72 17.92 7.89 -10.25
C ALA A 72 19.42 7.60 -10.43
N ARG A 73 19.98 6.68 -9.63
CA ARG A 73 21.38 6.25 -9.77
C ARG A 73 21.62 5.50 -11.08
N LEU A 74 20.68 4.66 -11.50
CA LEU A 74 20.78 3.94 -12.76
C LEU A 74 20.78 4.92 -13.93
N ALA A 75 19.87 5.89 -13.94
CA ALA A 75 19.81 6.91 -14.99
C ALA A 75 21.10 7.75 -15.08
N ALA A 76 21.70 8.11 -13.94
CA ALA A 76 22.98 8.80 -13.91
C ALA A 76 24.11 7.96 -14.54
N LEU A 77 24.22 6.69 -14.16
CA LEU A 77 25.23 5.78 -14.70
C LEU A 77 25.04 5.49 -16.20
N GLU A 78 23.80 5.31 -16.64
CA GLU A 78 23.48 5.15 -18.06
C GLU A 78 23.88 6.41 -18.86
N SER A 79 23.66 7.61 -18.30
CA SER A 79 24.06 8.87 -18.95
C SER A 79 25.58 9.07 -19.02
N GLU A 80 26.32 8.70 -17.97
CA GLU A 80 27.78 8.74 -17.94
C GLU A 80 28.39 7.72 -18.92
N GLY A 81 27.80 6.52 -18.99
CA GLY A 81 28.20 5.48 -19.93
C GLY A 81 27.99 5.88 -21.40
N MET A 82 26.94 6.66 -21.69
CA MET A 82 26.67 7.18 -23.04
C MET A 82 27.59 8.35 -23.40
N ALA A 83 27.91 9.24 -22.44
CA ALA A 83 28.83 10.36 -22.67
C ALA A 83 30.28 9.90 -22.96
N ALA A 84 30.73 8.78 -22.37
CA ALA A 84 32.05 8.22 -22.65
C ALA A 84 32.18 7.62 -24.07
N ALA A 85 31.07 7.21 -24.69
CA ALA A 85 31.06 6.63 -26.04
C ALA A 85 31.08 7.68 -27.16
N GLU A 86 30.81 8.95 -26.85
CA GLU A 86 30.61 10.03 -27.83
C GLU A 86 31.79 11.03 -27.93
N THR A 87 32.98 10.64 -27.46
CA THR A 87 34.18 11.48 -27.67
C THR A 87 34.52 11.51 -29.17
N PRO A 88 34.46 12.68 -29.84
CA PRO A 88 34.65 12.75 -31.28
C PRO A 88 36.12 12.55 -31.60
N ALA A 89 36.41 11.49 -32.37
CA ALA A 89 37.65 11.38 -33.12
C ALA A 89 37.65 12.46 -34.23
N ALA A 90 37.97 13.69 -33.85
CA ALA A 90 38.09 14.82 -34.76
C ALA A 90 39.22 15.74 -34.27
N ASP A 91 40.46 15.25 -34.32
CA ASP A 91 41.65 16.10 -34.19
C ASP A 91 42.84 15.63 -35.04
N ASP A 92 42.59 14.88 -36.12
CA ASP A 92 43.65 14.42 -37.06
C ASP A 92 43.22 14.66 -38.52
N ALA A 93 42.96 15.90 -38.94
CA ALA A 93 42.88 16.22 -40.38
C ALA A 93 43.11 17.69 -40.78
N GLU A 94 43.62 18.55 -39.90
CA GLU A 94 43.89 19.95 -40.24
C GLU A 94 45.38 20.32 -40.06
N GLU A 95 46.26 19.70 -40.85
CA GLU A 95 47.55 20.32 -41.16
C GLU A 95 48.15 19.81 -42.48
N ALA A 96 47.97 20.58 -43.56
CA ALA A 96 49.04 20.89 -44.52
C ALA A 96 48.56 21.95 -45.54
N PRO A 97 49.13 23.17 -45.53
CA PRO A 97 48.86 24.17 -46.54
C PRO A 97 49.66 23.92 -47.83
N ARG A 98 48.98 24.17 -48.96
CA ARG A 98 49.48 24.74 -50.24
C ARG A 98 50.99 24.62 -50.52
N ASN A 99 51.38 23.94 -51.61
CA ASN A 99 52.18 24.61 -52.65
C ASN A 99 52.25 23.88 -54.01
N SER A 100 52.08 24.70 -55.07
CA SER A 100 52.58 24.65 -56.46
C SER A 100 52.40 23.41 -57.32
#